data_AF-A0A3N4PE66-F1
#
_entry.id   AF-A0A3N4PE66-F1
#
_cell.length_a   1.000
_cell.length_b   1.000
_cell.length_c   1.000
_cell.angle_alpha   90.00
_cell.angle_beta   90.00
_cell.angle_gamma   90.00
#
_symmetry.space_group_name_H-M   'P 1'
#
loop_
_entity.id
_entity.type
_entity.pdbx_description
1 polymer ?
#
loop_
_entity_poly.entity_id
_entity_poly.type
_entity_poly.pdbx_seq_one_letter_code
_entity_poly.pdbx_strand_id
1 'polypeptide(L)'
;MATQYPYTQSANLVNSVTTNTVVSLNGGMQVAQISFNNPSGLLGQITLSPVQPTANNIEFKRGNQVVFIQTISFRAAFGFETGQVTCEGEATDQDGKNKTPFNAQIASWSN
;
A
#
# COMPACT_ATOMS: atom_id res chain seq x y z
N MET A 1 -7.77 15.35 16.74
CA MET A 1 -9.14 14.96 16.32
C MET A 1 -9.13 13.47 16.05
N ALA A 2 -10.11 12.70 16.52
CA ALA A 2 -10.09 11.24 16.33
C ALA A 2 -10.15 10.84 14.84
N THR A 3 -9.30 9.92 14.41
CA THR A 3 -9.26 9.34 13.06
C THR A 3 -10.55 8.57 12.88
N GLN A 4 -11.36 9.01 11.93
CA GLN A 4 -12.60 8.33 11.58
C GLN A 4 -12.28 7.15 10.65
N TYR A 5 -12.70 5.95 11.06
CA TYR A 5 -12.62 4.77 10.21
C TYR A 5 -13.89 4.64 9.35
N PRO A 6 -13.77 4.28 8.06
CA PRO A 6 -12.54 3.93 7.38
C PRO A 6 -11.68 5.16 7.03
N TYR A 7 -10.37 5.06 7.30
CA TYR A 7 -9.38 6.03 6.87
C TYR A 7 -8.92 5.69 5.45
N THR A 8 -8.78 6.69 4.58
CA THR A 8 -8.33 6.48 3.20
C THR A 8 -7.22 7.45 2.85
N GLN A 9 -6.14 6.95 2.25
CA GLN A 9 -5.06 7.78 1.71
C GLN A 9 -4.52 7.18 0.42
N SER A 10 -4.28 8.05 -0.56
CA SER A 10 -3.59 7.70 -1.79
C SER A 10 -2.17 8.28 -1.80
N ALA A 11 -1.24 7.54 -2.39
CA ALA A 11 0.13 8.00 -2.60
C ALA A 11 0.65 7.59 -3.98
N ASN A 12 1.40 8.49 -4.62
CA ASN A 12 2.09 8.20 -5.87
C ASN A 12 3.41 7.49 -5.56
N LEU A 13 3.69 6.44 -6.32
CA LEU A 13 5.00 5.80 -6.36
C LEU A 13 5.74 6.28 -7.62
N VAL A 14 6.45 5.38 -8.28
CA VAL A 14 7.20 5.64 -9.52
C VAL A 14 6.47 5.07 -10.73
N ASN A 15 6.85 5.53 -11.93
CA ASN A 15 6.36 5.00 -13.20
C ASN A 15 4.82 4.93 -13.31
N SER A 16 4.15 5.99 -12.82
CA SER A 16 2.69 6.15 -12.82
C SER A 16 1.93 5.08 -12.02
N VAL A 17 2.60 4.39 -11.10
CA VAL A 17 1.95 3.53 -10.11
C VAL A 17 1.44 4.39 -8.96
N THR A 18 0.18 4.21 -8.59
CA THR A 18 -0.44 4.86 -7.45
C THR A 18 -0.97 3.80 -6.48
N THR A 19 -0.94 4.13 -5.20
CA THR A 19 -1.52 3.31 -4.14
C THR A 19 -2.78 3.98 -3.62
N ASN A 20 -3.77 3.17 -3.28
CA ASN A 20 -4.92 3.58 -2.50
C ASN A 20 -5.01 2.67 -1.28
N THR A 21 -4.81 3.24 -0.10
CA THR A 21 -4.82 2.54 1.17
C THR A 21 -6.11 2.87 1.91
N VAL A 22 -6.91 1.84 2.20
CA VAL A 22 -8.10 1.94 3.04
C VAL A 22 -7.85 1.18 4.32
N VAL A 23 -7.90 1.87 5.46
CA VAL A 23 -7.81 1.27 6.79
C VAL A 23 -9.19 1.23 7.40
N SER A 24 -9.66 0.06 7.80
CA SER A 24 -10.97 -0.15 8.42
C SER A 24 -10.83 -0.88 9.75
N LEU A 25 -11.86 -0.77 10.61
CA LEU A 25 -11.96 -1.57 11.83
C LEU A 25 -12.79 -2.83 11.53
N ASN A 26 -12.17 -4.00 11.67
CA ASN A 26 -12.84 -5.30 11.50
C ASN A 26 -12.59 -6.15 12.75
N GLY A 27 -13.67 -6.56 13.44
CA GLY A 27 -13.57 -7.36 14.66
C GLY A 27 -12.75 -6.71 15.78
N GLY A 28 -12.72 -5.37 15.84
CA GLY A 28 -11.91 -4.63 16.82
C GLY A 28 -10.41 -4.56 16.46
N MET A 29 -10.01 -4.88 15.24
CA MET A 29 -8.65 -4.70 14.73
C MET A 29 -8.64 -3.78 13.51
N GLN A 30 -7.57 -3.01 13.34
CA GLN A 30 -7.36 -2.28 12.09
C GLN A 30 -6.92 -3.23 10.98
N VAL A 31 -7.50 -3.11 9.80
CA VAL A 31 -7.12 -3.84 8.59
C VAL A 31 -6.84 -2.83 7.50
N ALA A 32 -5.63 -2.87 6.94
CA ALA A 32 -5.25 -2.03 5.81
C ALA A 32 -5.38 -2.83 4.52
N GLN A 33 -6.15 -2.29 3.59
CA GLN A 33 -6.30 -2.79 2.24
C GLN A 33 -5.62 -1.81 1.28
N ILE A 34 -4.54 -2.25 0.65
CA ILE A 34 -3.69 -1.45 -0.23
C ILE A 34 -3.89 -1.92 -1.66
N SER A 35 -4.47 -1.06 -2.48
CA SER A 35 -4.64 -1.30 -3.92
C SER A 35 -3.56 -0.58 -4.71
N PHE A 36 -2.87 -1.29 -5.58
CA PHE A 36 -1.91 -0.73 -6.53
C PHE A 36 -2.59 -0.52 -7.86
N ASN A 37 -2.52 0.69 -8.41
CA ASN A 37 -3.17 1.07 -9.65
C ASN A 37 -2.17 1.69 -10.60
N ASN A 38 -2.46 1.55 -11.89
CA ASN A 38 -1.85 2.34 -12.94
C ASN A 38 -2.96 3.02 -13.76
N PRO A 39 -2.63 3.86 -14.76
CA PRO A 39 -3.64 4.49 -15.62
C PRO A 39 -4.56 3.49 -16.34
N SER A 40 -4.15 2.23 -16.51
CA SER A 40 -4.95 1.17 -17.12
C SER A 40 -5.86 0.44 -16.12
N GLY A 41 -5.71 0.67 -14.81
CA GLY A 41 -6.54 0.13 -13.72
C GLY A 41 -5.75 -0.55 -12.60
N LEU A 42 -6.44 -1.38 -11.81
CA LEU A 42 -5.87 -2.14 -10.69
C LEU A 42 -4.80 -3.14 -11.15
N LEU A 43 -3.59 -3.04 -10.62
CA LEU A 43 -2.50 -4.01 -10.77
C LEU A 43 -2.65 -5.18 -9.80
N GLY A 44 -3.01 -4.87 -8.55
CA GLY A 44 -3.09 -5.86 -7.49
C GLY A 44 -3.45 -5.23 -6.15
N GLN A 45 -3.63 -6.07 -5.15
CA GLN A 45 -4.04 -5.65 -3.82
C GLN A 45 -3.35 -6.47 -2.75
N ILE A 46 -3.00 -5.82 -1.64
CA ILE A 46 -2.43 -6.44 -0.44
C ILE A 46 -3.30 -6.06 0.75
N THR A 47 -3.61 -7.04 1.60
CA THR A 47 -4.30 -6.82 2.87
C THR A 47 -3.35 -7.11 4.01
N LEU A 48 -3.21 -6.15 4.93
CA LEU A 48 -2.37 -6.25 6.12
C LEU A 48 -3.21 -6.00 7.38
N SER A 49 -2.78 -6.60 8.49
CA SER A 49 -3.44 -6.48 9.79
C SER A 49 -2.42 -6.64 10.92
N PRO A 50 -2.73 -6.33 12.19
CA PRO A 50 -1.81 -6.57 13.29
C PRO A 50 -1.31 -8.01 13.41
N VAL A 51 -2.11 -8.99 12.98
CA VAL A 51 -1.72 -10.41 12.98
C VAL A 51 -0.82 -10.79 11.80
N GLN A 52 -0.91 -10.04 10.70
CA GLN A 52 -0.04 -10.17 9.53
C GLN A 52 0.37 -8.77 9.05
N PRO A 53 1.32 -8.14 9.76
CA PRO A 53 1.64 -6.74 9.54
C PRO A 53 2.53 -6.53 8.32
N THR A 54 3.13 -7.60 7.79
CA THR A 54 4.08 -7.50 6.67
C THR A 54 3.75 -8.49 5.58
N ALA A 55 4.11 -8.12 4.35
CA ALA A 55 4.15 -9.01 3.21
C ALA A 55 5.38 -8.70 2.36
N ASN A 56 6.02 -9.73 1.83
CA ASN A 56 7.32 -9.62 1.15
C ASN A 56 7.29 -10.36 -0.19
N ASN A 57 8.13 -9.92 -1.13
CA ASN A 57 8.36 -10.56 -2.42
C ASN A 57 7.07 -10.81 -3.24
N ILE A 58 6.21 -9.79 -3.33
CA ILE A 58 4.96 -9.87 -4.10
C ILE A 58 5.16 -9.21 -5.45
N GLU A 59 4.76 -9.87 -6.53
CA GLU A 59 4.79 -9.31 -7.87
C GLU A 59 3.37 -9.13 -8.42
N PHE A 60 3.07 -7.94 -8.94
CA PHE A 60 1.86 -7.64 -9.69
C PHE A 60 2.20 -7.29 -11.12
N LYS A 61 1.37 -7.75 -12.06
CA LYS A 61 1.53 -7.50 -13.49
C LYS A 61 0.21 -7.12 -14.12
N ARG A 62 0.22 -6.08 -14.94
CA ARG A 62 -0.92 -5.72 -15.80
C ARG A 62 -0.39 -5.19 -17.14
N GLY A 63 -0.70 -5.90 -18.21
CA GLY A 63 -0.02 -5.68 -19.49
C GLY A 63 1.47 -5.94 -19.33
N ASN A 64 2.31 -5.02 -19.79
CA ASN A 64 3.76 -5.11 -19.65
C ASN A 64 4.29 -4.47 -18.36
N GLN A 65 3.46 -3.70 -17.64
CA GLN A 65 3.89 -3.07 -16.39
C GLN A 65 3.99 -4.10 -15.26
N VAL A 66 5.14 -4.10 -14.59
CA VAL A 66 5.44 -4.94 -13.44
C VAL A 66 5.67 -4.06 -12.22
N VAL A 67 5.05 -4.42 -11.11
CA VAL A 67 5.34 -3.87 -9.78
C VAL A 67 5.79 -5.00 -8.88
N PHE A 68 7.01 -4.91 -8.39
CA PHE A 68 7.57 -5.84 -7.42
C PHE A 68 7.64 -5.15 -6.07
N ILE A 69 6.96 -5.72 -5.08
CA ILE A 69 6.97 -5.29 -3.69
C ILE A 69 7.99 -6.16 -2.98
N GLN A 70 9.10 -5.54 -2.58
CA GLN A 70 10.10 -6.23 -1.77
C GLN A 70 9.55 -6.43 -0.36
N THR A 71 9.06 -5.35 0.25
CA THR A 71 8.47 -5.35 1.59
C THR A 71 7.35 -4.31 1.65
N ILE A 72 6.21 -4.68 2.19
CA ILE A 72 5.18 -3.73 2.64
C ILE A 72 4.87 -4.01 4.11
N SER A 73 4.78 -2.94 4.91
CA SER A 73 4.56 -3.05 6.35
C SER A 73 3.43 -2.16 6.81
N PHE A 74 2.64 -2.67 7.75
CA PHE A 74 1.54 -2.03 8.42
C PHE A 74 1.88 -1.93 9.91
N ARG A 75 1.82 -0.72 10.45
CA ARG A 75 2.01 -0.45 11.87
C ARG A 75 0.84 0.34 12.40
N ALA A 76 0.13 -0.24 13.36
CA ALA A 76 -0.92 0.40 14.13
C ALA A 76 -0.44 0.59 15.58
N ALA A 77 -0.65 1.77 16.16
CA ALA A 77 -0.47 1.96 17.60
C ALA A 77 -1.64 1.36 18.38
N PHE A 78 -1.35 0.98 19.62
CA PHE A 78 -2.38 0.58 20.59
C PHE A 78 -3.41 1.72 20.74
N GLY A 79 -4.70 1.38 20.75
CA GLY A 79 -5.79 2.37 20.82
C GLY A 79 -6.27 2.92 19.48
N PHE A 80 -5.70 2.47 18.35
CA PHE A 80 -6.15 2.83 17.00
C PHE A 80 -6.03 4.32 16.64
N GLU A 81 -5.19 5.09 17.34
CA GLU A 81 -5.10 6.53 17.16
C GLU A 81 -4.04 6.97 16.14
N THR A 82 -3.01 6.14 15.97
CA THR A 82 -1.92 6.43 15.03
C THR A 82 -1.52 5.17 14.28
N GLY A 83 -1.00 5.35 13.08
CA GLY A 83 -0.43 4.26 12.32
C GLY A 83 0.05 4.68 10.96
N GLN A 84 0.71 3.76 10.28
CA GLN A 84 1.33 3.99 8.99
C GLN A 84 1.41 2.71 8.16
N VAL A 85 1.50 2.89 6.86
CA VAL A 85 1.84 1.85 5.90
C VAL A 85 3.04 2.31 5.08
N THR A 86 4.09 1.52 5.05
CA THR A 86 5.27 1.76 4.22
C THR A 86 5.40 0.65 3.18
N CYS A 87 5.90 1.02 2.00
CA CYS A 87 6.03 0.13 0.86
C CYS A 87 7.38 0.37 0.18
N GLU A 88 8.15 -0.70 0.03
CA GLU A 88 9.43 -0.75 -0.63
C GLU A 88 9.37 -1.76 -1.77
N GLY A 89 9.95 -1.37 -2.91
CA GLY A 89 9.95 -2.21 -4.09
C GLY A 89 10.45 -1.48 -5.31
N GLU A 90 10.01 -1.94 -6.46
CA GLU A 90 10.35 -1.38 -7.76
C GLU A 90 9.18 -1.53 -8.72
N ALA A 91 9.10 -0.63 -9.70
CA ALA A 91 8.11 -0.71 -10.76
C ALA A 91 8.76 -0.41 -12.10
N THR A 92 8.30 -1.08 -13.16
CA THR A 92 8.60 -0.72 -14.54
C THR A 92 7.64 0.36 -15.03
N ASP A 93 7.96 1.00 -16.15
CA ASP A 93 7.00 1.76 -16.94
C ASP A 93 5.93 0.85 -17.59
N GLN A 94 5.00 1.45 -18.33
CA GLN A 94 3.91 0.74 -19.01
C GLN A 94 4.36 -0.20 -20.13
N ASP A 95 5.59 -0.03 -20.63
CA ASP A 95 6.20 -0.88 -21.65
C ASP A 95 7.00 -2.04 -21.05
N GLY A 96 7.03 -2.16 -19.72
CA GLY A 96 7.82 -3.18 -19.01
C GLY A 96 9.31 -2.85 -18.93
N LYS A 97 9.68 -1.58 -19.13
CA LYS A 97 11.05 -1.07 -19.16
C LYS A 97 11.29 -0.12 -18.00
N ASN A 98 12.49 0.47 -17.95
CA ASN A 98 12.85 1.55 -17.03
C ASN A 98 12.45 1.25 -15.57
N LYS A 99 12.93 0.10 -15.09
CA LYS A 99 12.71 -0.35 -13.71
C LYS A 99 13.31 0.67 -12.74
N THR A 100 12.46 1.21 -11.88
CA THR A 100 12.82 2.25 -10.91
C THR A 100 12.43 1.79 -9.51
N PRO A 101 13.35 1.84 -8.53
CA PRO A 101 13.03 1.50 -7.14
C PRO A 101 12.20 2.62 -6.48
N PHE A 102 11.44 2.24 -5.45
CA PHE A 102 10.74 3.17 -4.57
C PHE A 102 10.80 2.69 -3.12
N ASN A 103 10.82 3.64 -2.20
CA ASN A 103 10.60 3.41 -0.78
C ASN A 103 9.74 4.58 -0.27
N ALA A 104 8.49 4.29 0.09
CA ALA A 104 7.49 5.31 0.35
C ALA A 104 6.62 4.97 1.56
N GLN A 105 6.28 6.00 2.34
CA GLN A 105 5.15 5.96 3.25
C GLN A 105 3.88 6.22 2.44
N ILE A 106 3.08 5.17 2.24
CA ILE A 106 1.90 5.21 1.37
C ILE A 106 0.62 5.56 2.14
N ALA A 107 0.64 5.41 3.46
CA ALA A 107 -0.40 5.91 4.34
C ALA A 107 0.15 6.27 5.72
N SER A 108 -0.42 7.29 6.36
CA SER A 108 -0.14 7.65 7.75
C SER A 108 -1.28 8.45 8.33
N TRP A 109 -1.75 8.05 9.51
CA TRP A 109 -2.76 8.77 10.27
C TRP A 109 -2.29 9.02 11.69
N SER A 110 -2.71 10.15 12.23
CA SER A 110 -2.46 10.53 13.62
C SER A 110 -3.60 11.40 14.12
N ASN A 111 -4.10 11.11 15.32
CA ASN A 111 -5.11 11.92 16.01
C ASN A 111 -4.57 13.23 16.60
#